data_AF-A0AA87NRX7-F1
#
_entry.id   AF-A0AA87NRX7-F1
#
_cell.length_a   1.000
_cell.length_b   1.000
_cell.length_c   1.000
_cell.angle_alpha   90.00
_cell.angle_beta   90.00
_cell.angle_gamma   90.00
#
_symmetry.space_group_name_H-M   'P 1'
#
loop_
_entity.id
_entity.type
_entity.pdbx_description
1 polymer ?
#
loop_
_entity_poly.entity_id
_entity_poly.type
_entity_poly.pdbx_seq_one_letter_code
_entity_poly.pdbx_strand_id
1 'polypeptide(L)'
;MLVCERTVKKTGRKSVEQRYFLTSLKDVHKAAFAMRAHWGIENNLHWVLDAILDEDYCLVRKDNAAANLSVLRKIVLNILKQVDFSDIVKAKKMLL
;
A
#
# COMPACT_ATOMS: atom_id res chain seq x y z
N MET A 1 1.70 -23.30 2.23
CA MET A 1 2.96 -22.74 1.73
C MET A 1 2.70 -22.19 0.34
N LEU A 2 3.04 -20.93 0.07
CA LEU A 2 2.91 -20.33 -1.25
C LEU A 2 4.29 -19.86 -1.72
N VAL A 3 4.64 -20.24 -2.95
CA VAL A 3 5.85 -19.74 -3.62
C VAL A 3 5.48 -18.45 -4.33
N CYS A 4 6.19 -17.38 -4.02
CA CYS A 4 6.00 -16.08 -4.63
C CYS A 4 7.20 -15.77 -5.54
N GLU A 5 6.95 -15.59 -6.83
CA GLU A 5 7.94 -15.09 -7.77
C GLU A 5 7.76 -13.57 -7.92
N ARG A 6 8.84 -12.82 -7.75
CA ARG A 6 8.89 -11.38 -7.96
C ARG A 6 9.85 -11.07 -9.08
N THR A 7 9.36 -10.36 -10.09
CA THR A 7 10.15 -9.83 -11.21
C THR A 7 10.28 -8.32 -11.09
N VAL A 8 11.50 -7.81 -11.04
CA VAL A 8 11.77 -6.37 -11.01
C VAL A 8 11.69 -5.82 -12.44
N LYS A 9 10.67 -5.01 -12.74
CA LYS A 9 10.42 -4.49 -14.10
C LYS A 9 11.57 -3.65 -14.66
N LYS A 10 12.27 -2.85 -13.83
CA LYS A 10 13.40 -2.00 -14.26
C LYS A 10 14.63 -2.80 -14.70
N THR A 11 14.87 -4.01 -14.16
CA THR A 11 16.12 -4.76 -14.38
C THR A 11 15.92 -6.17 -14.95
N GLY A 12 14.68 -6.63 -15.06
CA GLY A 12 14.35 -8.00 -15.47
C GLY A 12 14.73 -9.08 -14.45
N ARG A 13 15.32 -8.71 -13.31
CA ARG A 13 15.76 -9.67 -12.29
C ARG A 13 14.56 -10.36 -11.65
N LYS A 14 14.64 -11.68 -11.60
CA LYS A 14 13.67 -12.55 -10.93
C LYS A 14 14.22 -12.95 -9.56
N SER A 15 13.33 -12.96 -8.59
CA SER A 15 13.58 -13.46 -7.24
C SER A 15 12.43 -14.39 -6.87
N VAL A 16 12.77 -15.52 -6.26
CA VAL A 16 11.79 -16.49 -5.77
C VAL A 16 11.87 -16.50 -4.25
N GLU A 17 10.74 -16.27 -3.60
CA GLU A 17 10.62 -16.26 -2.15
C GLU A 17 9.54 -17.26 -1.73
N GLN A 18 9.82 -18.07 -0.72
CA GLN A 18 8.81 -18.91 -0.09
C GLN A 18 8.22 -18.15 1.09
N ARG A 19 6.89 -18.00 1.08
CA ARG A 19 6.17 -17.32 2.17
C ARG A 19 5.15 -18.27 2.80
N TYR A 20 5.15 -18.28 4.12
CA TYR A 20 4.19 -19.01 4.93
C TYR A 20 3.09 -18.06 5.35
N PHE A 21 1.85 -18.50 5.18
CA PHE A 21 0.68 -17.72 5.52
C PHE A 21 -0.24 -18.58 6.37
N LEU A 22 -0.80 -17.96 7.40
CA LEU A 22 -1.86 -18.54 8.21
C LEU A 22 -3.19 -18.03 7.66
N THR A 23 -4.07 -18.95 7.28
CA THR A 23 -5.40 -18.60 6.77
C THR A 23 -6.41 -19.67 7.14
N SER A 24 -7.65 -19.26 7.37
CA SER A 24 -8.78 -20.18 7.52
C SER A 24 -9.32 -20.66 6.17
N LEU A 25 -8.86 -20.08 5.05
CA LEU A 25 -9.25 -20.48 3.71
C LEU A 25 -8.63 -21.83 3.35
N LYS A 26 -9.48 -22.79 2.97
CA LYS A 26 -9.06 -24.12 2.48
C LYS A 26 -8.66 -24.11 1.00
N ASP A 27 -9.18 -23.15 0.24
CA ASP A 27 -8.91 -23.00 -1.19
C ASP A 27 -7.65 -22.16 -1.41
N VAL A 28 -6.62 -22.80 -1.97
CA VAL A 28 -5.31 -22.20 -2.24
C VAL A 28 -5.40 -21.06 -3.26
N HIS A 29 -6.26 -21.15 -4.27
CA HIS A 29 -6.39 -20.12 -5.29
C HIS A 29 -7.07 -18.87 -4.73
N LYS A 30 -8.12 -19.05 -3.91
CA LYS A 30 -8.76 -17.93 -3.19
C LYS A 30 -7.81 -17.27 -2.20
N ALA A 31 -7.03 -18.06 -1.45
CA ALA A 31 -6.02 -17.53 -0.54
C ALA A 31 -4.96 -16.72 -1.29
N ALA A 32 -4.40 -17.26 -2.38
CA ALA A 32 -3.41 -16.57 -3.20
C ALA A 32 -3.96 -15.28 -3.84
N PHE A 33 -5.22 -15.30 -4.29
CA PHE A 33 -5.89 -14.10 -4.80
C PHE A 33 -6.04 -13.04 -3.71
N ALA A 34 -6.57 -13.40 -2.54
CA ALA A 34 -6.76 -12.49 -1.42
C ALA A 34 -5.44 -11.84 -0.98
N MET A 35 -4.35 -12.62 -0.91
CA MET A 35 -3.02 -12.10 -0.56
C MET A 35 -2.49 -11.10 -1.58
N ARG A 36 -2.67 -11.36 -2.88
CA ARG A 36 -2.29 -10.40 -3.92
C ARG A 36 -3.17 -9.16 -3.89
N ALA A 37 -4.47 -9.31 -3.68
CA ALA A 37 -5.41 -8.20 -3.57
C ALA A 37 -5.08 -7.31 -2.36
N HIS A 38 -4.65 -7.91 -1.24
CA HIS A 38 -4.23 -7.18 -0.05
C HIS A 38 -3.04 -6.23 -0.34
N TRP A 39 -2.08 -6.65 -1.16
CA TRP A 39 -1.00 -5.78 -1.62
C TRP A 39 -1.48 -4.54 -2.39
N GLY A 40 -2.66 -4.62 -3.03
CA GLY A 40 -3.30 -3.48 -3.65
C GLY A 40 -3.68 -2.38 -2.65
N ILE A 41 -3.97 -2.74 -1.39
CA ILE A 41 -4.26 -1.78 -0.32
C ILE A 41 -2.98 -1.02 0.03
N GLU A 42 -1.87 -1.74 0.25
CA GLU A 42 -0.58 -1.12 0.56
C GLU A 42 -0.14 -0.12 -0.51
N ASN A 43 -0.22 -0.52 -1.78
CA ASN A 43 0.26 0.32 -2.87
C ASN A 43 -0.68 1.49 -3.22
N ASN A 44 -2.00 1.39 -2.97
CA ASN A 44 -2.96 2.43 -3.36
C ASN A 44 -3.44 3.30 -2.19
N LEU A 45 -3.38 2.80 -0.96
CA LEU A 45 -3.76 3.53 0.25
C LEU A 45 -2.50 3.98 1.00
N HIS A 46 -1.72 3.03 1.53
CA HIS A 46 -0.59 3.34 2.41
C HIS A 46 0.47 4.19 1.72
N TRP A 47 0.90 3.80 0.51
CA TRP A 47 1.88 4.60 -0.23
C TRP A 47 1.42 6.05 -0.46
N VAL A 48 0.12 6.29 -0.69
CA VAL A 48 -0.39 7.66 -0.88
C VAL A 48 -0.37 8.42 0.44
N LEU A 49 -0.76 7.78 1.54
CA LEU A 49 -0.68 8.38 2.87
C LEU A 49 0.77 8.72 3.25
N ASP A 50 1.68 7.78 3.05
CA ASP A 50 3.08 7.87 3.46
C ASP A 50 3.85 8.86 2.60
N ALA A 51 3.72 8.74 1.27
CA ALA A 51 4.52 9.50 0.32
C ALA A 51 3.83 10.77 -0.18
N ILE A 52 2.50 10.88 -0.26
CA ILE A 52 1.83 12.11 -0.73
C ILE A 52 1.39 12.99 0.44
N LEU A 53 0.87 12.39 1.51
CA LEU A 53 0.40 13.12 2.71
C LEU A 53 1.43 13.15 3.85
N ASP A 54 2.68 12.77 3.52
CA ASP A 54 3.87 12.81 4.37
C ASP A 54 3.63 12.21 5.77
N GLU A 55 2.91 11.08 5.82
CA GLU A 55 2.66 10.37 7.09
C GLU A 55 3.98 9.86 7.71
N ASP A 56 4.91 9.36 6.89
CA ASP A 56 6.24 8.90 7.32
C ASP A 56 7.09 10.02 7.94
N TYR A 57 7.02 11.22 7.37
CA TYR A 57 7.79 12.38 7.85
C TYR A 57 7.11 13.10 9.03
N CYS A 58 5.93 12.65 9.46
CA CYS A 58 5.15 13.32 10.47
C CYS A 58 5.70 13.07 11.89
N LEU A 59 6.20 14.14 12.52
CA LEU A 59 6.76 14.12 13.88
C LEU A 59 5.71 14.35 14.98
N VAL A 60 4.43 14.39 14.65
CA VAL A 60 3.35 14.60 15.62
C VAL A 60 3.22 13.36 16.51
N ARG A 61 3.46 13.53 17.81
CA ARG A 61 3.46 12.45 18.82
C ARG A 61 2.70 12.78 20.12
N LYS A 62 2.15 13.98 20.26
CA LYS A 62 1.48 14.42 21.48
C LYS A 62 0.09 13.78 21.61
N ASP A 63 -0.19 13.17 22.76
CA ASP A 63 -1.50 12.59 23.11
C ASP A 63 -2.06 11.74 21.95
N ASN A 64 -3.31 11.99 21.56
CA ASN A 64 -3.99 11.30 20.45
C ASN A 64 -3.74 11.93 19.08
N ALA A 65 -2.81 12.88 18.96
CA ALA A 65 -2.65 13.67 17.73
C ALA A 65 -2.21 12.81 16.53
N ALA A 66 -1.40 11.78 16.73
CA ALA A 66 -1.00 10.86 15.66
C ALA A 66 -2.22 10.09 15.09
N ALA A 67 -3.07 9.54 15.97
CA ALA A 67 -4.27 8.82 15.57
C ALA A 67 -5.29 9.74 14.90
N ASN A 68 -5.53 10.93 15.48
CA ASN A 68 -6.43 11.92 14.92
C ASN A 68 -5.99 12.37 13.52
N LEU A 69 -4.69 12.61 13.34
CA LEU A 69 -4.15 13.01 12.05
C LEU A 69 -4.22 11.91 11.01
N SER A 70 -4.00 10.64 11.39
CA SER A 70 -4.19 9.50 10.48
C SER A 70 -5.64 9.38 10.00
N VAL A 71 -6.63 9.62 10.88
CA VAL A 71 -8.05 9.67 10.49
C VAL A 71 -8.32 10.82 9.54
N LEU A 72 -7.84 12.04 9.84
CA LEU A 72 -8.00 13.21 8.98
C LEU A 72 -7.40 12.99 7.59
N ARG A 73 -6.19 12.44 7.49
CA ARG A 73 -5.56 12.10 6.20
C ARG A 73 -6.40 11.13 5.38
N LYS A 74 -6.99 10.12 6.01
CA LYS A 74 -7.87 9.16 5.33
C LYS A 74 -9.16 9.82 4.82
N ILE A 75 -9.74 10.75 5.58
CA ILE A 75 -10.89 11.55 5.15
C ILE A 75 -10.52 12.39 3.92
N VAL A 76 -9.40 13.12 4.00
CA VAL A 76 -8.88 13.94 2.89
C VAL A 76 -8.63 13.07 1.66
N LEU A 77 -7.99 11.91 1.80
CA LEU A 77 -7.76 10.99 0.69
C LEU A 77 -9.06 10.51 0.04
N ASN A 78 -10.10 10.22 0.83
CA ASN A 78 -11.40 9.81 0.29
C ASN A 78 -12.06 10.93 -0.50
N ILE A 79 -11.94 12.18 -0.07
CA ILE A 79 -12.41 13.35 -0.83
C ILE A 79 -11.58 13.52 -2.11
N LEU A 80 -10.25 13.42 -2.01
CA LEU A 80 -9.34 13.50 -3.16
C LEU A 80 -9.52 12.39 -4.18
N LYS A 81 -10.18 11.27 -3.83
CA LYS A 81 -10.55 10.23 -4.79
C LYS A 81 -11.82 10.56 -5.58
N GLN A 82 -12.62 11.51 -5.11
CA GLN A 82 -13.84 11.97 -5.80
C GLN A 82 -13.54 13.06 -6.84
N VAL A 83 -12.45 13.79 -6.65
CA VAL A 83 -11.88 14.71 -7.64
C VAL A 83 -10.71 14.01 -8.34
N ASP A 84 -10.45 14.22 -9.62
CA ASP A 84 -9.34 13.51 -10.28
C ASP A 84 -7.98 14.01 -9.75
N PHE A 85 -7.42 13.27 -8.79
CA PHE A 85 -6.11 13.54 -8.18
C PHE A 85 -5.02 12.58 -8.70
N SER A 86 -5.35 11.77 -9.72
CA SER A 86 -4.45 10.71 -10.19
C SER A 86 -3.14 11.26 -10.77
N ASP A 87 -3.15 12.48 -11.29
CA ASP A 87 -1.98 13.09 -11.91
C ASP A 87 -0.90 13.49 -10.90
N ILE A 88 -1.29 13.94 -9.70
CA ILE A 88 -0.34 14.27 -8.63
C ILE A 88 0.33 13.00 -8.09
N VAL A 89 -0.45 11.92 -7.96
CA VAL A 89 0.06 10.60 -7.57
C VAL A 89 1.08 10.09 -8.59
N LYS A 90 0.78 10.18 -9.88
CA LYS A 90 1.69 9.77 -10.97
C LYS A 90 2.98 10.60 -10.97
N ALA A 91 2.86 11.92 -10.83
CA ALA A 91 4.00 12.83 -10.84
C ALA A 91 5.00 12.50 -9.72
N LYS A 92 4.55 12.30 -8.48
CA LYS A 92 5.45 11.96 -7.36
C LYS A 92 6.01 10.53 -7.47
N LYS A 93 5.24 9.59 -8.04
CA LYS A 93 5.69 8.21 -8.25
C LYS A 93 6.74 8.07 -9.36
N MET A 94 6.76 8.99 -10.33
CA MET A 94 7.76 9.03 -11.42
C MET A 94 9.11 9.58 -10.97
N LEU A 95 9.15 10.36 -9.90
CA LEU A 95 10.37 10.92 -9.32
C LEU A 95 11.18 9.90 -8.48
N LEU A 96 10.71 8.66 -8.36
CA LEU A 96 11.32 7.53 -7.62
C LEU A 96 11.56 6.32 -8.55
#